data_AF-A0A2T6DGT8-F1
#
_entry.id   AF-A0A2T6DGT8-F1
#
_cell.length_a   1.000
_cell.length_b   1.000
_cell.length_c   1.000
_cell.angle_alpha   90.00
_cell.angle_beta   90.00
_cell.angle_gamma   90.00
#
_symmetry.space_group_name_H-M   'P 1'
#
loop_
_entity.id
_entity.type
_entity.pdbx_description
1 polymer ?
#
loop_
_entity_poly.entity_id
_entity_poly.type
_entity_poly.pdbx_seq_one_letter_code
_entity_poly.pdbx_strand_id
1 'polypeptide(L)'
;MKRMNITALSASCTIAFLSLLWLSGTALAQAEKQRAPLPSGPLIQKRMPAMSQWTVSTVLPGPSDKPDKPETSSAGTAATPESARSAKPQVILEQTFTKTHDIIRMDYVDKAKMPWTVWAANGFQILITPEGKVCGEVALAYSRDNPNTFNINFGSTDFPGFEWITASHYQDVVEYEKIPCMLFRDETNVLAYINVETRQPVALQNGERTLLYTYKAPPAAVLTLPPHVDALIQSRIKALKQLTTLPVSPF
;
A
#
# COMPACT_ATOMS: atom_id res chain seq x y z
N MET A 1 22.72 -25.86 -46.16
CA MET A 1 21.84 -26.42 -47.20
C MET A 1 21.87 -27.94 -47.12
N LYS A 2 20.81 -28.56 -46.59
CA LYS A 2 20.66 -30.03 -46.54
C LYS A 2 19.21 -30.35 -46.88
N ARG A 3 19.04 -31.28 -47.82
CA ARG A 3 17.82 -31.62 -48.55
C ARG A 3 16.84 -32.48 -47.72
N MET A 4 15.56 -32.23 -47.98
CA MET A 4 14.40 -33.14 -48.11
C MET A 4 14.39 -34.48 -47.35
N ASN A 5 13.27 -34.76 -46.68
CA ASN A 5 12.39 -35.86 -47.10
C ASN A 5 10.95 -35.64 -46.61
N ILE A 6 10.04 -35.64 -47.59
CA ILE A 6 8.58 -35.68 -47.47
C ILE A 6 8.20 -37.15 -47.64
N THR A 7 7.43 -37.71 -46.71
CA THR A 7 6.69 -38.95 -46.96
C THR A 7 5.30 -38.83 -46.35
N ALA A 8 4.31 -38.78 -47.24
CA ALA A 8 2.90 -38.89 -46.93
C ALA A 8 2.55 -40.34 -46.57
N LEU A 9 1.58 -40.55 -45.68
CA LEU A 9 0.71 -41.72 -45.78
C LEU A 9 -0.70 -41.38 -45.26
N SER A 10 -1.66 -41.52 -46.16
CA SER A 10 -3.10 -41.42 -45.96
C SER A 10 -3.63 -42.64 -45.22
N ALA A 11 -4.54 -42.44 -44.27
CA ALA A 11 -5.49 -43.46 -43.84
C ALA A 11 -6.82 -42.79 -43.50
N SER A 12 -7.73 -42.82 -44.47
CA SER A 12 -9.13 -42.46 -44.30
C SER A 12 -9.80 -43.53 -43.45
N CYS A 13 -10.31 -43.15 -42.27
CA CYS A 13 -11.21 -43.99 -41.48
C CYS A 13 -12.52 -43.23 -41.28
N THR A 14 -13.49 -43.57 -42.12
CA THR A 14 -14.85 -43.04 -42.09
C THR A 14 -15.62 -43.76 -40.99
N ILE A 15 -15.69 -43.16 -39.80
CA ILE A 15 -16.59 -43.63 -38.74
C ILE A 15 -17.83 -42.75 -38.74
N ALA A 16 -18.94 -43.32 -39.19
CA ALA A 16 -20.27 -42.75 -39.06
C ALA A 16 -20.71 -42.86 -37.58
N PHE A 17 -20.68 -41.74 -36.85
CA PHE A 17 -21.38 -41.59 -35.58
C PHE A 17 -22.56 -40.65 -35.76
N LEU A 18 -23.74 -41.24 -35.94
CA LEU A 18 -25.02 -40.58 -35.78
C LEU A 18 -25.25 -40.42 -34.27
N SER A 19 -24.87 -39.28 -33.71
CA SER A 19 -25.17 -38.90 -32.32
C SER A 19 -25.98 -37.62 -32.31
N LEU A 20 -27.29 -37.80 -32.16
CA LEU A 20 -28.27 -36.75 -31.94
C LEU A 20 -28.08 -36.22 -30.50
N LEU A 21 -27.02 -35.45 -30.28
CA LEU A 21 -26.78 -34.75 -29.02
C LEU A 21 -27.59 -33.46 -29.05
N TRP A 22 -28.65 -33.44 -28.24
CA TRP A 22 -29.37 -32.25 -27.87
C TRP A 22 -28.37 -31.17 -27.45
N LEU A 23 -28.32 -30.08 -28.22
CA LEU A 23 -27.72 -28.82 -27.80
C LEU A 23 -28.50 -28.33 -26.57
N SER A 24 -28.11 -28.80 -25.40
CA SER A 24 -28.38 -28.11 -24.16
C SER A 24 -27.46 -26.91 -24.15
N GLY A 25 -27.85 -25.87 -24.89
CA GLY A 25 -27.26 -24.55 -24.78
C GLY A 25 -27.58 -24.01 -23.39
N THR A 26 -26.83 -24.45 -22.38
CA THR A 26 -26.70 -23.71 -21.14
C THR A 26 -25.95 -22.44 -21.51
N ALA A 27 -26.70 -21.44 -21.95
CA ALA A 27 -26.27 -20.06 -21.80
C ALA A 27 -25.98 -19.92 -20.31
N LEU A 28 -24.70 -20.02 -19.95
CA LEU A 28 -24.20 -19.59 -18.66
C LEU A 28 -24.50 -18.09 -18.65
N ALA A 29 -25.68 -17.75 -18.12
CA ALA A 29 -25.98 -16.43 -17.64
C ALA A 29 -24.94 -16.17 -16.55
N GLN A 30 -23.80 -15.64 -16.98
CA GLN A 30 -22.75 -15.18 -16.11
C GLN A 30 -23.40 -14.05 -15.33
N ALA A 31 -23.90 -14.39 -14.14
CA ALA A 31 -24.52 -13.43 -13.25
C ALA A 31 -23.46 -12.38 -12.97
N GLU A 32 -23.54 -11.27 -13.69
CA GLU A 32 -22.69 -10.11 -13.48
C GLU A 32 -23.01 -9.67 -12.07
N LYS A 33 -22.13 -10.03 -11.13
CA LYS A 33 -22.30 -9.74 -9.71
C LYS A 33 -22.51 -8.23 -9.62
N GLN A 34 -23.76 -7.83 -9.37
CA GLN A 34 -24.13 -6.42 -9.38
C GLN A 34 -23.27 -5.72 -8.32
N ARG A 35 -22.40 -4.83 -8.79
CA ARG A 35 -21.49 -4.05 -7.95
C ARG A 35 -22.30 -3.31 -6.89
N ALA A 36 -21.90 -3.40 -5.61
CA ALA A 36 -22.55 -2.60 -4.58
C ALA A 36 -22.42 -1.11 -4.92
N PRO A 37 -23.48 -0.30 -4.80
CA PRO A 37 -23.39 1.13 -5.10
C PRO A 37 -22.34 1.80 -4.20
N LEU A 38 -21.64 2.80 -4.73
CA LEU A 38 -20.66 3.58 -3.97
C LEU A 38 -21.34 4.21 -2.75
N PRO A 39 -20.85 3.94 -1.52
CA PRO A 39 -21.38 4.60 -0.33
C PRO A 39 -21.26 6.13 -0.42
N SER A 40 -22.32 6.84 -0.03
CA SER A 40 -22.34 8.32 -0.04
C SER A 40 -21.29 8.93 0.88
N GLY A 41 -20.97 10.21 0.67
CA GLY A 41 -20.00 10.96 1.46
C GLY A 41 -18.58 10.96 0.89
N PRO A 42 -17.57 11.42 1.66
CA PRO A 42 -16.19 11.45 1.20
C PRO A 42 -15.67 10.02 1.00
N LEU A 43 -14.84 9.83 -0.03
CA LEU A 43 -14.25 8.52 -0.34
C LEU A 43 -13.20 8.10 0.68
N ILE A 44 -12.48 9.08 1.23
CA ILE A 44 -11.39 8.87 2.19
C ILE A 44 -11.24 10.10 3.08
N GLN A 45 -10.97 9.87 4.36
CA GLN A 45 -10.51 10.89 5.29
C GLN A 45 -9.03 11.21 5.03
N LYS A 46 -8.75 12.36 4.40
CA LYS A 46 -7.37 12.76 4.08
C LYS A 46 -6.54 13.18 5.29
N ARG A 47 -7.19 13.70 6.34
CA ARG A 47 -6.55 14.22 7.54
C ARG A 47 -7.14 13.59 8.78
N MET A 48 -6.28 13.09 9.67
CA MET A 48 -6.64 12.64 10.99
C MET A 48 -7.08 13.81 11.87
N PRO A 49 -7.98 13.55 12.85
CA PRO A 49 -8.33 14.53 13.88
C PRO A 49 -7.09 15.12 14.55
N ALA A 50 -7.22 16.32 15.12
CA ALA A 50 -6.11 17.05 15.74
C ALA A 50 -5.36 16.22 16.80
N MET A 51 -6.07 15.37 17.55
CA MET A 51 -5.49 14.46 18.55
C MET A 51 -5.70 13.03 18.08
N SER A 52 -4.66 12.42 17.51
CA SER A 52 -4.77 11.09 16.90
C SER A 52 -3.49 10.27 17.07
N GLN A 53 -3.64 8.95 17.11
CA GLN A 53 -2.52 8.02 17.06
C GLN A 53 -2.86 6.84 16.15
N TRP A 54 -1.92 6.45 15.30
CA TRP A 54 -2.07 5.28 14.43
C TRP A 54 -0.72 4.63 14.15
N THR A 55 -0.74 3.38 13.72
CA THR A 55 0.43 2.64 13.26
C THR A 55 0.28 2.27 11.79
N VAL A 56 1.39 2.30 11.07
CA VAL A 56 1.51 1.81 9.70
C VAL A 56 2.53 0.67 9.70
N SER A 57 2.08 -0.51 9.33
CA SER A 57 2.93 -1.70 9.22
C SER A 57 3.14 -2.05 7.76
N THR A 58 4.39 -2.09 7.31
CA THR A 58 4.74 -2.60 5.98
C THR A 58 4.91 -4.10 6.05
N VAL A 59 4.07 -4.82 5.31
CA VAL A 59 4.03 -6.28 5.24
C VAL A 59 4.46 -6.75 3.86
N LEU A 60 5.32 -7.76 3.83
CA LEU A 60 5.65 -8.53 2.63
C LEU A 60 5.11 -9.96 2.77
N PRO A 61 4.84 -10.67 1.66
CA PRO A 61 4.67 -12.11 1.70
C PRO A 61 5.88 -12.73 2.43
N GLY A 62 5.62 -13.69 3.31
CA GLY A 62 6.71 -14.42 3.97
C GLY A 62 7.59 -15.12 2.94
N PRO A 63 8.86 -15.43 3.27
CA PRO A 63 9.68 -16.25 2.40
C PRO A 63 8.90 -17.53 2.10
N SER A 64 8.69 -17.81 0.82
CA SER A 64 8.07 -19.07 0.41
C SER A 64 9.00 -20.17 0.90
N ASP A 65 8.53 -21.01 1.82
CA ASP A 65 9.20 -22.23 2.26
C ASP A 65 9.23 -23.25 1.10
N LYS A 66 9.81 -22.87 -0.04
CA LYS A 66 10.14 -23.83 -1.08
C LYS A 66 11.43 -24.52 -0.64
N PRO A 67 11.42 -25.84 -0.45
CA PRO A 67 12.67 -26.56 -0.29
C PRO A 67 13.47 -26.41 -1.59
N ASP A 68 14.68 -25.88 -1.48
CA ASP A 68 15.72 -25.96 -2.51
C ASP A 68 16.09 -27.44 -2.71
N LYS A 69 15.24 -28.19 -3.42
CA LYS A 69 15.60 -29.52 -3.88
C LYS A 69 14.92 -29.80 -5.22
N PRO A 70 15.67 -29.89 -6.32
CA PRO A 70 15.18 -30.54 -7.52
C PRO A 70 15.04 -32.02 -7.19
N GLU A 71 13.85 -32.47 -6.78
CA GLU A 71 13.56 -33.90 -6.75
C GLU A 71 13.35 -34.38 -8.18
N THR A 72 14.39 -35.03 -8.68
CA THR A 72 14.39 -35.84 -9.88
C THR A 72 13.19 -36.79 -9.84
N SER A 73 12.30 -36.60 -10.80
CA SER A 73 11.07 -37.36 -11.04
C SER A 73 11.29 -38.87 -10.98
N SER A 74 10.57 -39.55 -10.08
CA SER A 74 10.19 -40.95 -10.23
C SER A 74 8.67 -41.00 -10.42
N ALA A 75 8.26 -41.63 -11.51
CA ALA A 75 6.90 -41.65 -12.00
C ALA A 75 5.96 -42.51 -11.13
N GLY A 76 4.75 -41.99 -10.94
CA GLY A 76 3.56 -42.82 -10.68
C GLY A 76 3.02 -42.75 -9.26
N THR A 77 2.08 -41.84 -9.02
CA THR A 77 0.76 -42.07 -8.38
C THR A 77 0.09 -40.70 -8.22
N ALA A 78 -1.17 -40.58 -8.65
CA ALA A 78 -1.95 -39.35 -8.58
C ALA A 78 -2.15 -38.94 -7.10
N ALA A 79 -1.30 -38.02 -6.63
CA ALA A 79 -1.44 -37.38 -5.34
C ALA A 79 -2.31 -36.12 -5.49
N THR A 80 -3.37 -36.07 -4.67
CA THR A 80 -4.23 -34.92 -4.40
C THR A 80 -3.40 -33.64 -4.19
N PRO A 81 -3.79 -32.47 -4.74
CA PRO A 81 -3.07 -31.22 -4.53
C PRO A 81 -3.27 -30.76 -3.08
N GLU A 82 -2.38 -31.24 -2.20
CA GLU A 82 -2.32 -30.86 -0.80
C GLU A 82 -1.75 -29.44 -0.71
N SER A 83 -2.67 -28.49 -0.55
CA SER A 83 -2.53 -27.18 0.10
C SER A 83 -1.10 -26.67 0.25
N ALA A 84 -0.65 -25.84 -0.70
CA ALA A 84 0.52 -24.98 -0.55
C ALA A 84 0.40 -24.23 0.79
N ARG A 85 1.28 -24.55 1.75
CA ARG A 85 1.38 -23.83 3.02
C ARG A 85 1.65 -22.36 2.72
N SER A 86 0.67 -21.50 2.97
CA SER A 86 0.80 -20.06 2.84
C SER A 86 1.85 -19.59 3.85
N ALA A 87 2.97 -19.07 3.35
CA ALA A 87 4.01 -18.49 4.19
C ALA A 87 3.41 -17.34 5.00
N LYS A 88 3.63 -17.34 6.32
CA LYS A 88 3.08 -16.32 7.21
C LYS A 88 3.59 -14.93 6.77
N PRO A 89 2.73 -13.92 6.60
CA PRO A 89 3.16 -12.57 6.25
C PRO A 89 4.19 -12.01 7.24
N GLN A 90 5.20 -11.31 6.73
CA GLN A 90 6.27 -10.73 7.54
C GLN A 90 6.14 -9.21 7.60
N VAL A 91 6.04 -8.65 8.81
CA VAL A 91 6.13 -7.21 9.06
C VAL A 91 7.60 -6.80 8.98
N ILE A 92 7.97 -5.97 8.00
CA ILE A 92 9.35 -5.53 7.77
C ILE A 92 9.65 -4.12 8.29
N LEU A 93 8.61 -3.33 8.57
CA LEU A 93 8.71 -1.99 9.12
C LEU A 93 7.41 -1.68 9.85
N GLU A 94 7.52 -1.08 11.03
CA GLU A 94 6.38 -0.54 11.78
C GLU A 94 6.68 0.90 12.16
N GLN A 95 5.71 1.79 11.90
CA GLN A 95 5.81 3.21 12.15
C GLN A 95 4.62 3.64 13.00
N THR A 96 4.87 4.27 14.13
CA THR A 96 3.84 4.83 15.00
C THR A 96 3.79 6.34 14.81
N PHE A 97 2.63 6.85 14.42
CA PHE A 97 2.38 8.27 14.26
C PHE A 97 1.55 8.76 15.43
N THR A 98 2.00 9.85 16.06
CA THR A 98 1.26 10.59 17.07
C THR A 98 1.08 12.01 16.55
N LYS A 99 -0.17 12.47 16.47
CA LYS A 99 -0.53 13.81 16.01
C LYS A 99 -1.20 14.59 17.13
N THR A 100 -0.73 15.81 17.35
CA THR A 100 -1.37 16.78 18.24
C THR A 100 -1.36 18.15 17.56
N HIS A 101 -2.53 18.59 17.11
CA HIS A 101 -2.71 19.79 16.29
C HIS A 101 -1.82 19.74 15.03
N ASP A 102 -0.87 20.66 14.91
CA ASP A 102 0.02 20.82 13.76
C ASP A 102 1.37 20.12 13.94
N ILE A 103 1.56 19.39 15.04
CA ILE A 103 2.77 18.61 15.32
C ILE A 103 2.46 17.13 15.11
N ILE A 104 3.31 16.46 14.32
CA ILE A 104 3.32 15.01 14.17
C ILE A 104 4.68 14.48 14.59
N ARG A 105 4.67 13.41 15.38
CA ARG A 105 5.84 12.58 15.68
C ARG A 105 5.64 11.21 15.06
N MET A 106 6.60 10.77 14.26
CA MET A 106 6.67 9.41 13.74
C MET A 106 7.84 8.69 14.40
N ASP A 107 7.54 7.62 15.13
CA ASP A 107 8.54 6.72 15.72
C ASP A 107 8.60 5.44 14.89
N TYR A 108 9.79 4.96 14.54
CA TYR A 108 9.94 3.69 13.82
C TYR A 108 11.23 2.96 14.18
N VAL A 109 11.25 1.67 13.92
CA VAL A 109 12.44 0.82 14.10
C VAL A 109 12.85 0.27 12.74
N ASP A 110 14.09 0.53 12.34
CA ASP A 110 14.60 0.05 11.05
C ASP A 110 14.94 -1.46 11.07
N LYS A 111 15.46 -1.96 9.95
CA LYS A 111 15.87 -3.37 9.82
C LYS A 111 17.01 -3.75 10.78
N ALA A 112 17.84 -2.79 11.18
CA ALA A 112 18.93 -2.97 12.14
C ALA A 112 18.45 -2.85 13.61
N LYS A 113 17.13 -2.75 13.83
CA LYS A 113 16.52 -2.54 15.14
C LYS A 113 16.89 -1.22 15.81
N MET A 114 17.30 -0.24 15.02
CA MET A 114 17.60 1.10 15.53
C MET A 114 16.31 1.94 15.60
N PRO A 115 16.03 2.59 16.73
CA PRO A 115 14.87 3.46 16.87
C PRO A 115 15.16 4.84 16.26
N TRP A 116 14.30 5.27 15.36
CA TRP A 116 14.36 6.56 14.72
C TRP A 116 13.09 7.35 15.03
N THR A 117 13.22 8.68 15.08
CA THR A 117 12.09 9.59 15.26
C THR A 117 12.12 10.67 14.20
N VAL A 118 10.98 10.95 13.58
CA VAL A 118 10.77 12.11 12.72
C VAL A 118 9.77 13.04 13.38
N TRP A 119 10.12 14.32 13.42
CA TRP A 119 9.22 15.39 13.85
C TRP A 119 8.77 16.20 12.65
N ALA A 120 7.46 16.37 12.48
CA ALA A 120 6.88 17.25 11.49
C ALA A 120 6.12 18.39 12.15
N ALA A 121 6.46 19.62 11.81
CA ALA A 121 5.77 20.83 12.27
C ALA A 121 6.06 22.01 11.34
N ASN A 122 5.11 22.93 11.18
CA ASN A 122 5.24 24.13 10.34
C ASN A 122 5.68 23.85 8.89
N GLY A 123 5.29 22.70 8.33
CA GLY A 123 5.69 22.28 6.99
C GLY A 123 7.14 21.78 6.87
N PHE A 124 7.84 21.56 7.98
CA PHE A 124 9.17 20.95 8.00
C PHE A 124 9.11 19.52 8.55
N GLN A 125 10.08 18.69 8.15
CA GLN A 125 10.31 17.37 8.72
C GLN A 125 11.77 17.21 9.12
N ILE A 126 11.99 16.87 10.38
CA ILE A 126 13.32 16.72 10.97
C ILE A 126 13.50 15.27 11.44
N LEU A 127 14.51 14.59 10.89
CA LEU A 127 14.88 13.23 11.30
C LEU A 127 15.88 13.30 12.46
N ILE A 128 15.59 12.55 13.51
CA ILE A 128 16.41 12.42 14.72
C ILE A 128 16.99 11.00 14.79
N THR A 129 18.31 10.93 14.98
CA THR A 129 19.03 9.66 15.19
C THR A 129 18.66 9.03 16.53
N PRO A 130 18.93 7.72 16.72
CA PRO A 130 18.75 7.05 18.01
C PRO A 130 19.41 7.76 19.20
N GLU A 131 20.52 8.46 18.98
CA GLU A 131 21.26 9.22 20.01
C GLU A 131 20.65 10.60 20.29
N GLY A 132 19.51 10.93 19.69
CA GLY A 132 18.83 12.22 19.87
C GLY A 132 19.47 13.36 19.08
N LYS A 133 20.32 13.06 18.08
CA LYS A 133 20.95 14.09 17.23
C LYS A 133 20.11 14.34 15.99
N VAL A 134 20.11 15.57 15.51
CA VAL A 134 19.51 15.88 14.20
C VAL A 134 20.34 15.22 13.11
N CYS A 135 19.73 14.29 12.38
CA CYS A 135 20.34 13.62 11.25
C CYS A 135 20.22 14.45 9.96
N GLY A 136 19.13 15.21 9.82
CA GLY A 136 18.89 16.04 8.66
C GLY A 136 17.45 16.55 8.55
N GLU A 137 17.25 17.47 7.62
CA GLU A 137 15.93 17.87 7.15
C GLU A 137 15.50 16.91 6.04
N VAL A 138 14.29 16.37 6.16
CA VAL A 138 13.78 15.42 5.18
C VAL A 138 13.12 16.19 4.05
N ALA A 139 13.60 15.98 2.82
CA ALA A 139 13.01 16.58 1.65
C ALA A 139 11.56 16.09 1.50
N LEU A 140 10.61 17.04 1.47
CA LEU A 140 9.22 16.73 1.17
C LEU A 140 9.12 16.34 -0.30
N ALA A 141 8.88 15.06 -0.57
CA ALA A 141 8.71 14.56 -1.93
C ALA A 141 7.41 13.77 -2.01
N TYR A 142 6.54 14.14 -2.96
CA TYR A 142 5.48 13.24 -3.39
C TYR A 142 6.09 12.26 -4.40
N SER A 143 6.14 10.98 -4.06
CA SER A 143 6.38 9.95 -5.07
C SER A 143 5.23 8.95 -5.02
N ARG A 144 4.46 8.90 -6.12
CA ARG A 144 3.46 7.86 -6.35
C ARG A 144 4.10 6.48 -6.41
N ASP A 145 5.28 6.40 -7.03
CA ASP A 145 5.97 5.13 -7.33
C ASP A 145 6.71 4.55 -6.13
N ASN A 146 6.97 5.38 -5.12
CA ASN A 146 7.51 4.96 -3.85
C ASN A 146 6.71 5.65 -2.76
N PRO A 147 5.64 5.01 -2.21
CA PRO A 147 4.95 5.49 -1.01
C PRO A 147 5.91 5.34 0.17
N ASN A 148 6.95 6.16 0.14
CA ASN A 148 7.97 6.24 1.13
C ASN A 148 7.37 7.08 2.24
N THR A 149 6.92 6.39 3.28
CA THR A 149 6.38 6.99 4.50
C THR A 149 7.38 7.87 5.23
N PHE A 150 8.64 7.95 4.78
CA PHE A 150 9.62 8.90 5.29
C PHE A 150 9.49 10.32 4.70
N ASN A 151 8.85 10.51 3.54
CA ASN A 151 8.81 11.81 2.85
C ASN A 151 7.38 12.38 2.72
N ILE A 152 6.60 12.36 3.80
CA ILE A 152 5.15 12.67 3.73
C ILE A 152 4.90 14.17 3.82
N ASN A 153 4.21 14.78 2.85
CA ASN A 153 3.74 16.15 3.05
C ASN A 153 2.49 16.17 3.97
N PHE A 154 2.72 16.20 5.27
CA PHE A 154 1.66 16.26 6.29
C PHE A 154 0.78 17.53 6.24
N GLY A 155 1.16 18.53 5.44
CA GLY A 155 0.31 19.68 5.15
C GLY A 155 -0.91 19.33 4.29
N SER A 156 -0.81 18.30 3.45
CA SER A 156 -1.86 17.91 2.49
C SER A 156 -2.60 16.63 2.88
N THR A 157 -1.89 15.63 3.41
CA THR A 157 -2.44 14.32 3.74
C THR A 157 -1.69 13.71 4.91
N ASP A 158 -2.41 12.98 5.77
CA ASP A 158 -1.81 12.13 6.80
C ASP A 158 -1.61 10.69 6.29
N PHE A 159 -2.09 10.40 5.07
CA PHE A 159 -2.08 9.09 4.43
C PHE A 159 -1.52 9.22 3.00
N PRO A 160 -0.19 9.17 2.81
CA PRO A 160 0.40 9.19 1.48
C PRO A 160 0.04 7.92 0.70
N GLY A 161 -0.08 8.03 -0.63
CA GLY A 161 -0.34 6.90 -1.52
C GLY A 161 -1.82 6.61 -1.78
N PHE A 162 -2.72 7.46 -1.28
CA PHE A 162 -4.17 7.38 -1.53
C PHE A 162 -4.71 8.52 -2.40
N GLU A 163 -3.82 9.37 -2.94
CA GLU A 163 -4.19 10.57 -3.71
C GLU A 163 -4.92 10.22 -5.01
N TRP A 164 -4.73 9.00 -5.52
CA TRP A 164 -5.37 8.50 -6.72
C TRP A 164 -6.82 8.04 -6.50
N ILE A 165 -7.31 7.95 -5.26
CA ILE A 165 -8.69 7.50 -5.00
C ILE A 165 -9.70 8.47 -5.59
N THR A 166 -10.54 7.95 -6.50
CA THR A 166 -11.66 8.65 -7.12
C THR A 166 -12.86 7.69 -7.23
N ALA A 167 -14.04 8.23 -7.56
CA ALA A 167 -15.24 7.42 -7.73
C ALA A 167 -15.13 6.40 -8.89
N SER A 168 -14.35 6.71 -9.94
CA SER A 168 -14.12 5.78 -11.05
C SER A 168 -13.27 4.58 -10.66
N HIS A 169 -12.46 4.70 -9.61
CA HIS A 169 -11.62 3.62 -9.10
C HIS A 169 -12.33 2.72 -8.08
N TYR A 170 -13.51 3.10 -7.60
CA TYR A 170 -14.29 2.29 -6.68
C TYR A 170 -14.64 0.94 -7.33
N GLN A 171 -14.57 -0.15 -6.56
CA GLN A 171 -14.75 -1.52 -7.03
C GLN A 171 -15.91 -2.26 -6.40
N ASP A 172 -16.03 -2.26 -5.09
CA ASP A 172 -17.11 -2.93 -4.37
C ASP A 172 -17.05 -2.53 -2.89
N VAL A 173 -18.02 -2.98 -2.10
CA VAL A 173 -17.86 -3.10 -0.65
C VAL A 173 -17.45 -4.53 -0.33
N VAL A 174 -16.30 -4.70 0.35
CA VAL A 174 -15.73 -6.00 0.71
C VAL A 174 -15.40 -6.04 2.19
N GLU A 175 -15.25 -7.23 2.75
CA GLU A 175 -14.71 -7.40 4.10
C GLU A 175 -13.18 -7.56 4.02
N TYR A 176 -12.44 -6.72 4.74
CA TYR A 176 -10.98 -6.85 4.92
C TYR A 176 -10.68 -6.97 6.41
N GLU A 177 -10.13 -8.10 6.84
CA GLU A 177 -9.89 -8.40 8.27
C GLU A 177 -11.13 -8.16 9.16
N LYS A 178 -12.31 -8.57 8.70
CA LYS A 178 -13.61 -8.37 9.38
C LYS A 178 -14.07 -6.91 9.46
N ILE A 179 -13.42 -6.00 8.72
CA ILE A 179 -13.82 -4.59 8.61
C ILE A 179 -14.49 -4.38 7.24
N PRO A 180 -15.73 -3.86 7.19
CA PRO A 180 -16.36 -3.51 5.92
C PRO A 180 -15.62 -2.32 5.28
N CYS A 181 -15.13 -2.52 4.07
CA CYS A 181 -14.29 -1.58 3.35
C CYS A 181 -14.85 -1.29 1.95
N MET A 182 -14.81 -0.03 1.54
CA MET A 182 -14.82 0.33 0.13
C MET A 182 -13.48 -0.12 -0.47
N LEU A 183 -13.54 -0.94 -1.51
CA LEU A 183 -12.38 -1.36 -2.29
C LEU A 183 -12.20 -0.40 -3.47
N PHE A 184 -10.99 0.13 -3.64
CA PHE A 184 -10.59 0.89 -4.81
C PHE A 184 -9.46 0.17 -5.54
N ARG A 185 -9.41 0.31 -6.86
CA ARG A 185 -8.33 -0.20 -7.73
C ARG A 185 -7.99 0.82 -8.80
N ASP A 186 -6.71 1.16 -8.93
CA ASP A 186 -6.20 2.02 -10.00
C ASP A 186 -5.85 1.24 -11.27
N GLU A 187 -5.40 1.94 -12.31
CA GLU A 187 -4.96 1.37 -13.58
C GLU A 187 -3.71 0.49 -13.48
N THR A 188 -2.94 0.60 -12.39
CA THR A 188 -1.73 -0.19 -12.13
C THR A 188 -1.96 -1.37 -11.18
N ASN A 189 -3.23 -1.65 -10.84
CA ASN A 189 -3.67 -2.67 -9.88
C ASN A 189 -3.24 -2.44 -8.43
N VAL A 190 -2.95 -1.18 -8.04
CA VAL A 190 -2.86 -0.82 -6.63
C VAL A 190 -4.25 -0.91 -6.01
N LEU A 191 -4.36 -1.61 -4.88
CA LEU A 191 -5.63 -1.76 -4.16
C LEU A 191 -5.62 -0.93 -2.89
N ALA A 192 -6.71 -0.23 -2.63
CA ALA A 192 -6.92 0.48 -1.37
C ALA A 192 -8.22 0.02 -0.71
N TYR A 193 -8.14 -0.24 0.59
CA TYR A 193 -9.26 -0.65 1.43
C TYR A 193 -9.54 0.47 2.42
N ILE A 194 -10.71 1.09 2.31
CA ILE A 194 -11.12 2.22 3.15
C ILE A 194 -12.33 1.83 3.96
N ASN A 195 -12.28 1.98 5.28
CA ASN A 195 -13.41 1.65 6.15
C ASN A 195 -14.67 2.43 5.73
N VAL A 196 -15.80 1.74 5.53
CA VAL A 196 -17.05 2.34 5.05
C VAL A 196 -17.62 3.39 6.02
N GLU A 197 -17.44 3.18 7.32
CA GLU A 197 -17.99 4.05 8.36
C GLU A 197 -17.06 5.23 8.65
N THR A 198 -15.80 4.95 9.03
CA THR A 198 -14.87 6.00 9.48
C THR A 198 -14.19 6.71 8.34
N ARG A 199 -14.23 6.15 7.12
CA ARG A 199 -13.49 6.64 5.93
C ARG A 199 -11.98 6.68 6.12
N GLN A 200 -11.48 5.99 7.14
CA GLN A 200 -10.05 5.85 7.40
C GLN A 200 -9.46 4.69 6.56
N PRO A 201 -8.22 4.83 6.08
CA PRO A 201 -7.50 3.72 5.45
C PRO A 201 -7.40 2.50 6.36
N VAL A 202 -7.57 1.31 5.79
CA VAL A 202 -7.33 0.03 6.47
C VAL A 202 -6.10 -0.64 5.86
N ALA A 203 -6.02 -0.68 4.53
CA ALA A 203 -4.87 -1.24 3.83
C ALA A 203 -4.61 -0.57 2.47
N LEU A 204 -3.34 -0.56 2.06
CA LEU A 204 -2.89 -0.22 0.70
C LEU A 204 -1.97 -1.34 0.18
N GLN A 205 -2.35 -1.98 -0.92
CA GLN A 205 -1.59 -3.07 -1.54
C GLN A 205 -1.01 -2.60 -2.87
N ASN A 206 0.32 -2.66 -3.00
CA ASN A 206 1.05 -2.34 -4.23
C ASN A 206 2.03 -3.49 -4.52
N GLY A 207 1.68 -4.33 -5.50
CA GLY A 207 2.40 -5.57 -5.78
C GLY A 207 2.42 -6.49 -4.56
N GLU A 208 3.61 -6.89 -4.14
CA GLU A 208 3.80 -7.74 -2.95
C GLU A 208 3.78 -6.97 -1.63
N ARG A 209 3.83 -5.63 -1.67
CA ARG A 209 3.86 -4.80 -0.46
C ARG A 209 2.46 -4.45 -0.03
N THR A 210 2.14 -4.68 1.25
CA THR A 210 0.92 -4.19 1.89
C THR A 210 1.29 -3.22 3.00
N LEU A 211 0.68 -2.02 3.01
CA LEU A 211 0.67 -1.14 4.17
C LEU A 211 -0.62 -1.38 4.94
N LEU A 212 -0.52 -1.76 6.21
CA LEU A 212 -1.66 -1.94 7.11
C LEU A 212 -1.75 -0.76 8.08
N TYR A 213 -2.95 -0.22 8.27
CA TYR A 213 -3.22 0.92 9.12
C TYR A 213 -4.01 0.47 10.34
N THR A 214 -3.52 0.78 11.54
CA THR A 214 -4.21 0.48 12.80
C THR A 214 -4.32 1.73 13.65
N TYR A 215 -5.54 2.05 14.09
CA TYR A 215 -5.83 3.26 14.86
C TYR A 215 -5.82 2.95 16.36
N LYS A 216 -5.24 3.86 17.15
CA LYS A 216 -5.14 3.77 18.60
C LYS A 216 -5.97 4.89 19.25
N ALA A 217 -6.13 4.81 20.56
CA ALA A 217 -6.74 5.89 21.33
C ALA A 217 -5.98 7.22 21.10
N PRO A 218 -6.67 8.37 21.09
CA PRO A 218 -6.03 9.69 21.03
C PRO A 218 -4.96 9.85 22.12
N PRO A 219 -3.87 10.60 21.86
CA PRO A 219 -2.85 10.85 22.86
C PRO A 219 -3.42 11.65 24.04
N ALA A 220 -3.00 11.29 25.26
CA ALA A 220 -3.46 11.95 26.48
C ALA A 220 -2.87 13.35 26.70
N ALA A 221 -1.80 13.70 25.98
CA ALA A 221 -1.08 14.97 26.10
C ALA A 221 -0.71 15.53 24.72
N VAL A 222 -0.60 16.85 24.64
CA VAL A 222 -0.10 17.56 23.46
C VAL A 222 1.40 17.30 23.31
N LEU A 223 1.88 17.06 22.09
CA LEU A 223 3.30 16.92 21.81
C LEU A 223 4.00 18.27 21.98
N THR A 224 5.19 18.22 22.58
CA THR A 224 6.12 19.35 22.63
C THR A 224 7.33 19.03 21.75
N LEU A 225 7.68 19.95 20.85
CA LEU A 225 8.89 19.81 20.06
C LEU A 225 10.13 19.79 20.97
N PRO A 226 11.10 18.90 20.73
CA PRO A 226 12.39 18.99 21.40
C PRO A 226 13.06 20.35 21.11
N PRO A 227 13.73 20.98 22.09
CA PRO A 227 14.28 22.34 21.91
C PRO A 227 15.19 22.50 20.68
N HIS A 228 16.00 21.49 20.37
CA HIS A 228 16.88 21.51 19.19
C HIS A 228 16.11 21.38 17.86
N VAL A 229 14.97 20.68 17.85
CA VAL A 229 14.08 20.59 16.68
C VAL A 229 13.40 21.92 16.45
N ASP A 230 12.82 22.51 17.50
CA ASP A 230 12.15 23.80 17.40
C ASP A 230 13.12 24.89 16.93
N ALA A 231 14.31 24.98 17.54
CA ALA A 231 15.34 25.95 17.13
C ALA A 231 15.71 25.82 15.64
N LEU A 232 15.81 24.60 15.11
CA LEU A 232 16.09 24.36 13.70
C LEU A 232 14.94 24.83 12.81
N ILE A 233 13.69 24.49 13.17
CA ILE A 233 12.49 24.92 12.44
C ILE A 233 12.39 26.46 12.42
N GLN A 234 12.58 27.12 13.56
CA GLN A 234 12.56 28.58 13.63
C GLN A 234 13.65 29.22 12.76
N SER A 235 14.85 28.63 12.74
CA SER A 235 15.95 29.07 11.87
C SER A 235 15.56 28.97 10.38
N ARG A 236 14.91 27.89 9.97
CA ARG A 236 14.42 27.70 8.59
C ARG A 236 13.31 28.67 8.23
N ILE A 237 12.33 28.85 9.10
CA ILE A 237 11.26 29.85 8.90
C ILE A 237 11.87 31.24 8.71
N LYS A 238 12.86 31.62 9.53
CA LYS A 238 13.55 32.90 9.40
C LYS A 238 14.28 33.02 8.06
N ALA A 239 15.00 31.98 7.63
CA ALA A 239 15.71 31.97 6.35
C ALA A 239 14.74 32.08 5.15
N LEU A 240 13.62 31.35 5.16
CA LEU A 240 12.60 31.44 4.10
C LEU A 240 11.99 32.84 4.02
N LYS A 241 11.66 33.45 5.17
CA LYS A 241 11.15 34.83 5.21
C LYS A 241 12.12 35.80 4.54
N GLN A 242 13.42 35.70 4.87
CA GLN A 242 14.45 36.55 4.26
C GLN A 242 14.50 36.40 2.74
N LEU A 243 14.43 35.18 2.21
CA LEU A 243 14.41 34.93 0.77
C LEU A 243 13.18 35.50 0.08
N THR A 244 12.00 35.44 0.71
CA THR A 244 10.76 35.98 0.14
C THR A 244 10.65 37.51 0.19
N THR A 245 11.47 38.19 1.00
CA THR A 245 11.45 39.65 1.16
C THR A 245 12.47 40.38 0.29
N LEU A 246 13.35 39.67 -0.41
CA LEU A 246 14.31 40.31 -1.31
C LEU A 246 13.57 40.93 -2.51
N PRO A 247 13.76 42.22 -2.80
CA PRO A 247 13.14 42.84 -3.95
C PRO A 247 13.62 42.13 -5.22
N VAL A 248 12.69 41.61 -6.01
CA VAL A 248 12.98 41.11 -7.35
C VAL A 248 13.39 42.33 -8.16
N SER A 249 14.67 42.41 -8.55
CA SER A 249 15.13 43.47 -9.45
C SER A 249 14.26 43.41 -10.71
N PRO A 250 13.60 44.50 -11.13
CA PRO A 250 12.95 44.52 -12.42
C PRO A 250 14.02 44.32 -13.50
N PHE A 251 13.73 43.41 -14.44
CA PHE A 251 14.55 43.17 -15.63
C PHE A 251 14.43 44.33 -16.62
#